data_AF-A0AAN0JNV4-F1
#
_entry.id   AF-A0AAN0JNV4-F1
#
_cell.length_a   1.000
_cell.length_b   1.000
_cell.length_c   1.000
_cell.angle_alpha   90.00
_cell.angle_beta   90.00
_cell.angle_gamma   90.00
#
_symmetry.space_group_name_H-M   'P 1'
#
loop_
_entity.id
_entity.type
_entity.pdbx_description
1 polymer ?
#
loop_
_entity_poly.entity_id
_entity_poly.type
_entity_poly.pdbx_seq_one_letter_code
_entity_poly.pdbx_strand_id
1 'polypeptide(L)'
;MDFNDDDAGPSHYYAHEEVFDEFRSDSDQSDNDSIPPLPPPTVKHRPKTLKGIIATLYLALDGVVRIDVRRDYVLEDALVECKKEDFSPKKLLKVKFALEHAIDLGGPKREFFHLVSTEATKYLIGDFGKFFTTNALAVQNRVLFALGQYCGMSVTQGGNGFPYFHHLVYEYFVTGAVSCTIDIDRDCIPYGILKYILDKLDTADSKDDIQAVFQVDEATEFLYATGYTKPVLNLGLDNKDNIQSILVAYHCFLKVKSEMDQFIEGLCVTGVLDFVRESPSVLKHMFVLIKKKLTAEELKSLFKFECGLEVDSLEPIEKQSWRFFCNFLDMCEGSYSYCAFYSEFTLLDDCGQCIDCTISDVLVFFYWYRQCATSRI
;
A
#
# COMPACT_ATOMS: atom_id res chain seq x y z
N MET A 1 -14.18 0.25 20.60
CA MET A 1 -15.21 0.90 19.79
C MET A 1 -15.28 0.09 18.53
N ASP A 2 -16.35 -0.66 18.33
CA ASP A 2 -16.51 -1.52 17.16
C ASP A 2 -16.63 -0.63 15.92
N PHE A 3 -15.60 -0.64 15.09
CA PHE A 3 -15.60 0.05 13.81
C PHE A 3 -16.20 -0.89 12.78
N ASN A 4 -17.42 -0.61 12.33
CA ASN A 4 -18.00 -1.25 11.16
C ASN A 4 -17.13 -0.92 9.93
N ASP A 5 -16.59 -1.94 9.28
CA ASP A 5 -15.67 -1.87 8.14
C ASP A 5 -16.37 -1.62 6.78
N ASP A 6 -17.64 -1.19 6.76
CA ASP A 6 -18.48 -1.27 5.55
C ASP A 6 -18.65 0.00 4.70
N ASP A 7 -17.92 1.10 4.95
CA ASP A 7 -18.25 2.40 4.29
C ASP A 7 -17.19 2.96 3.31
N ALA A 8 -16.26 2.14 2.83
CA ALA A 8 -15.32 2.55 1.76
C ALA A 8 -15.79 2.03 0.39
N GLY A 9 -16.80 2.70 -0.19
CA GLY A 9 -17.28 2.41 -1.54
C GLY A 9 -16.24 2.68 -2.65
N PRO A 10 -16.43 2.14 -3.87
CA PRO A 10 -15.50 2.27 -5.00
C PRO A 10 -15.14 3.72 -5.39
N SER A 11 -16.00 4.70 -5.07
CA SER A 11 -15.81 6.10 -5.48
C SER A 11 -14.58 6.77 -4.84
N HIS A 12 -14.08 6.28 -3.71
CA HIS A 12 -12.93 6.87 -3.04
C HIS A 12 -11.61 6.65 -3.77
N TYR A 13 -11.45 5.51 -4.47
CA TYR A 13 -10.24 5.22 -5.24
C TYR A 13 -10.12 6.09 -6.51
N TYR A 14 -11.25 6.37 -7.19
CA TYR A 14 -11.26 7.18 -8.42
C TYR A 14 -11.33 8.68 -8.18
N ALA A 15 -11.83 9.11 -7.02
CA ALA A 15 -11.81 10.53 -6.62
C ALA A 15 -10.39 11.11 -6.61
N HIS A 16 -9.37 10.26 -6.47
CA HIS A 16 -7.97 10.65 -6.56
C HIS A 16 -7.55 10.98 -8.00
N GLU A 17 -7.90 10.15 -8.99
CA GLU A 17 -7.53 10.36 -10.40
C GLU A 17 -8.24 11.58 -11.00
N GLU A 18 -9.52 11.79 -10.70
CA GLU A 18 -10.31 12.92 -11.21
C GLU A 18 -9.71 14.30 -10.82
N VAL A 19 -9.08 14.40 -9.64
CA VAL A 19 -8.40 15.65 -9.21
C VAL A 19 -7.25 15.98 -10.15
N PHE A 20 -6.43 14.98 -10.47
CA PHE A 20 -5.23 15.20 -11.26
C PHE A 20 -5.52 15.30 -12.76
N ASP A 21 -6.63 14.73 -13.24
CA ASP A 21 -7.10 14.93 -14.61
C ASP A 21 -7.67 16.34 -14.83
N GLU A 22 -8.35 16.94 -13.84
CA GLU A 22 -8.73 18.37 -13.87
C GLU A 22 -7.49 19.28 -13.96
N PHE A 23 -6.42 18.99 -13.20
CA PHE A 23 -5.17 19.76 -13.23
C PHE A 23 -4.25 19.48 -14.42
N ARG A 24 -4.47 18.39 -15.18
CA ARG A 24 -3.71 18.09 -16.41
C ARG A 24 -4.00 19.08 -17.54
N SER A 25 -5.25 19.57 -17.60
CA SER A 25 -5.73 20.44 -18.68
C SER A 25 -5.07 21.84 -18.74
N ASP A 26 -4.46 22.31 -17.64
CA ASP A 26 -3.78 23.61 -17.58
C ASP A 26 -2.27 23.54 -17.90
N SER A 27 -1.70 22.35 -18.12
CA SER A 27 -0.26 22.18 -18.35
C SER A 27 0.18 22.22 -19.83
N ASP A 28 -0.78 22.41 -20.75
CA ASP A 28 -0.54 22.39 -22.20
C ASP A 28 -0.02 23.71 -22.79
N GLN A 29 0.54 24.62 -21.98
CA GLN A 29 1.17 25.84 -22.50
C GLN A 29 2.62 25.98 -22.01
N SER A 30 3.53 25.84 -22.98
CA SER A 30 4.91 26.34 -23.09
C SER A 30 5.61 26.85 -21.81
N ASP A 31 6.82 26.32 -21.57
CA ASP A 31 7.91 26.81 -20.70
C ASP A 31 7.78 28.25 -20.20
N ASN A 32 6.91 28.46 -19.21
CA ASN A 32 6.88 29.67 -18.42
C ASN A 32 6.63 29.27 -16.97
N ASP A 33 7.68 29.34 -16.15
CA ASP A 33 7.70 29.00 -14.72
C ASP A 33 6.82 29.96 -13.90
N SER A 34 5.50 29.82 -14.01
CA SER A 34 4.55 30.54 -13.14
C SER A 34 3.26 29.72 -13.03
N ILE A 35 3.11 29.03 -11.90
CA ILE A 35 1.81 28.48 -11.47
C ILE A 35 0.83 29.67 -11.43
N PRO A 36 -0.29 29.64 -12.17
CA PRO A 36 -1.25 30.74 -12.13
C PRO A 36 -1.78 30.89 -10.70
N PRO A 37 -1.86 32.11 -10.14
CA PRO A 37 -2.34 32.31 -8.80
C PRO A 37 -3.84 31.99 -8.74
N LEU A 38 -4.18 30.83 -8.20
CA LEU A 38 -5.55 30.50 -7.82
C LEU A 38 -5.97 31.40 -6.64
N PRO A 39 -7.26 31.77 -6.56
CA PRO A 39 -7.76 32.68 -5.54
C PRO A 39 -7.45 32.13 -4.14
N PRO A 40 -7.11 33.01 -3.17
CA PRO A 40 -6.73 32.58 -1.83
C PRO A 40 -7.85 31.72 -1.21
N PRO A 41 -7.53 30.55 -0.65
CA PRO A 41 -8.55 29.69 -0.06
C PRO A 41 -9.11 30.36 1.19
N THR A 42 -10.29 30.97 1.07
CA THR A 42 -11.12 31.35 2.22
C THR A 42 -11.81 30.10 2.76
N VAL A 43 -11.05 29.22 3.41
CA VAL A 43 -11.59 27.96 3.92
C VAL A 43 -11.66 28.04 5.45
N LYS A 44 -12.83 28.42 5.96
CA LYS A 44 -13.14 28.42 7.40
C LYS A 44 -13.37 27.00 7.97
N HIS A 45 -13.39 25.97 7.13
CA HIS A 45 -13.57 24.56 7.52
C HIS A 45 -12.65 23.64 6.71
N ARG A 46 -11.74 22.92 7.36
CA ARG A 46 -10.87 21.93 6.69
C ARG A 46 -11.71 20.86 5.96
N PRO A 47 -11.29 20.42 4.77
CA PRO A 47 -12.01 19.44 3.97
C PRO A 47 -12.09 18.08 4.68
N LYS A 48 -13.21 17.37 4.47
CA LYS A 48 -13.45 16.02 5.03
C LYS A 48 -13.50 14.91 3.97
N THR A 49 -13.33 15.25 2.69
CA THR A 49 -13.29 14.27 1.59
C THR A 49 -11.85 14.07 1.14
N LEU A 50 -11.52 12.87 0.66
CA LEU A 50 -10.19 12.57 0.12
C LEU A 50 -9.81 13.58 -0.98
N LYS A 51 -10.74 13.80 -1.93
CA LYS A 51 -10.62 14.78 -3.02
C LYS A 51 -10.19 16.16 -2.49
N GLY A 52 -10.91 16.67 -1.48
CA GLY A 52 -10.66 17.99 -0.92
C GLY A 52 -9.36 18.08 -0.11
N ILE A 53 -9.01 17.03 0.63
CA ILE A 53 -7.76 16.96 1.40
C ILE A 53 -6.57 17.01 0.44
N ILE A 54 -6.56 16.16 -0.59
CA ILE A 54 -5.47 16.09 -1.57
C ILE A 54 -5.38 17.40 -2.36
N ALA A 55 -6.49 17.96 -2.81
CA ALA A 55 -6.49 19.26 -3.48
C ALA A 55 -5.90 20.37 -2.59
N THR A 56 -6.23 20.38 -1.29
CA THR A 56 -5.67 21.36 -0.34
C THR A 56 -4.16 21.21 -0.18
N LEU A 57 -3.68 19.97 -0.03
CA LEU A 57 -2.25 19.67 0.08
C LEU A 57 -1.49 20.02 -1.22
N TYR A 58 -2.07 19.68 -2.37
CA TYR A 58 -1.48 19.94 -3.68
C TYR A 58 -1.38 21.44 -4.00
N LEU A 59 -2.42 22.21 -3.69
CA LEU A 59 -2.44 23.67 -3.88
C LEU A 59 -1.49 24.41 -2.93
N ALA A 60 -1.06 23.76 -1.85
CA ALA A 60 -0.08 24.31 -0.92
C ALA A 60 1.39 24.11 -1.37
N LEU A 61 1.63 23.41 -2.49
CA LEU A 61 2.98 23.18 -2.99
C LEU A 61 3.63 24.46 -3.53
N ASP A 62 4.90 24.70 -3.22
CA ASP A 62 5.60 25.96 -3.46
C ASP A 62 6.81 25.82 -4.40
N GLY A 63 6.54 25.45 -5.65
CA GLY A 63 7.54 25.36 -6.72
C GLY A 63 7.74 23.93 -7.20
N VAL A 64 8.87 23.68 -7.86
CA VAL A 64 9.17 22.41 -8.52
C VAL A 64 10.53 21.88 -8.10
N VAL A 65 10.61 20.58 -7.83
CA VAL A 65 11.86 19.85 -7.63
C VAL A 65 11.97 18.76 -8.69
N ARG A 66 13.12 18.69 -9.38
CA ARG A 66 13.37 17.72 -10.45
C ARG A 66 14.40 16.71 -9.96
N ILE A 67 14.10 15.43 -10.10
CA ILE A 67 15.03 14.34 -9.79
C ILE A 67 15.29 13.50 -11.03
N ASP A 68 16.54 13.06 -11.19
CA ASP A 68 16.96 12.09 -12.21
C ASP A 68 17.40 10.82 -11.48
N VAL A 69 16.68 9.72 -11.69
CA VAL A 69 16.83 8.48 -10.91
C VAL A 69 16.98 7.26 -11.81
N ARG A 70 17.77 6.29 -11.40
CA ARG A 70 17.89 5.01 -12.09
C ARG A 70 16.80 4.08 -11.61
N ARG A 71 16.09 3.46 -12.55
CA ARG A 71 14.97 2.55 -12.28
C ARG A 71 15.35 1.41 -11.32
N ASP A 72 16.51 0.79 -11.54
CA ASP A 72 17.00 -0.33 -10.73
C ASP A 72 17.57 0.08 -9.35
N TYR A 73 17.77 1.38 -9.11
CA TYR A 73 18.34 1.94 -7.88
C TYR A 73 17.49 3.09 -7.33
N VAL A 74 16.18 2.99 -7.56
CA VAL A 74 15.24 4.10 -7.37
C VAL A 74 15.20 4.59 -5.93
N LEU A 75 15.28 3.68 -4.95
CA LEU A 75 15.29 4.04 -3.55
C LEU A 75 16.63 4.66 -3.15
N GLU A 76 17.75 4.08 -3.59
CA GLU A 76 19.09 4.60 -3.31
C GLU A 76 19.25 6.02 -3.86
N ASP A 77 18.83 6.24 -5.10
CA ASP A 77 18.89 7.55 -5.74
C ASP A 77 17.93 8.52 -5.05
N ALA A 78 16.70 8.11 -4.72
CA ALA A 78 15.76 8.92 -3.93
C ALA A 78 16.37 9.37 -2.58
N LEU A 79 17.03 8.48 -1.86
CA LEU A 79 17.70 8.79 -0.58
C LEU A 79 18.89 9.73 -0.73
N VAL A 80 19.51 9.80 -1.91
CA VAL A 80 20.55 10.79 -2.22
C VAL A 80 19.91 12.12 -2.60
N GLU A 81 18.89 12.12 -3.44
CA GLU A 81 18.17 13.31 -3.90
C GLU A 81 17.52 14.07 -2.74
N CYS A 82 16.91 13.37 -1.77
CA CYS A 82 16.26 14.02 -0.63
C CYS A 82 17.23 14.73 0.33
N LYS A 83 18.54 14.51 0.19
CA LYS A 83 19.59 15.14 1.00
C LYS A 83 20.15 16.41 0.36
N LYS A 84 19.78 16.72 -0.88
CA LYS A 84 20.22 17.94 -1.57
C LYS A 84 19.57 19.17 -0.93
N GLU A 85 20.30 20.29 -0.92
CA GLU A 85 19.83 21.54 -0.28
C GLU A 85 18.57 22.14 -0.94
N ASP A 86 18.38 21.89 -2.23
CA ASP A 86 17.25 22.39 -3.01
C ASP A 86 16.01 21.48 -2.95
N PHE A 87 16.16 20.27 -2.40
CA PHE A 87 15.06 19.34 -2.21
C PHE A 87 14.10 19.85 -1.12
N SER A 88 12.81 19.84 -1.44
CA SER A 88 11.75 20.09 -0.48
C SER A 88 10.56 19.19 -0.80
N PRO A 89 10.01 18.46 0.19
CA PRO A 89 8.82 17.64 -0.02
C PRO A 89 7.53 18.47 -0.21
N LYS A 90 7.62 19.80 -0.05
CA LYS A 90 6.55 20.76 -0.34
C LYS A 90 6.60 21.31 -1.77
N LYS A 91 7.58 20.91 -2.57
CA LYS A 91 7.62 21.23 -4.00
C LYS A 91 6.98 20.11 -4.82
N LEU A 92 6.42 20.48 -5.97
CA LEU A 92 5.95 19.53 -6.96
C LEU A 92 7.13 18.73 -7.51
N LEU A 93 7.09 17.41 -7.37
CA LEU A 93 8.09 16.50 -7.89
C LEU A 93 7.91 16.32 -9.40
N LYS A 94 9.00 16.42 -10.13
CA LYS A 94 9.11 15.97 -11.52
C LYS A 94 10.19 14.91 -11.61
N VAL A 95 9.84 13.74 -12.11
CA VAL A 95 10.74 12.59 -12.15
C VAL A 95 11.18 12.32 -13.57
N LYS A 96 12.48 12.13 -13.75
CA LYS A 96 13.04 11.58 -14.97
C LYS A 96 13.76 10.27 -14.64
N PHE A 97 13.41 9.20 -15.33
CA PHE A 97 14.21 7.98 -15.28
C PHE A 97 15.43 8.13 -16.19
N ALA A 98 16.61 7.87 -15.63
CA ALA A 98 17.87 8.00 -16.35
C ALA A 98 17.85 7.14 -17.61
N LEU A 99 18.31 7.71 -18.73
CA LEU A 99 18.36 7.06 -20.05
C LEU A 99 17.00 6.72 -20.68
N GLU A 100 15.87 7.15 -20.10
CA GLU A 100 14.54 6.98 -20.67
C GLU A 100 14.05 8.28 -21.32
N HIS A 101 13.49 8.17 -22.53
CA HIS A 101 12.87 9.29 -23.25
C HIS A 101 11.39 9.42 -22.86
N ALA A 102 11.13 9.78 -21.59
CA ALA A 102 9.79 10.04 -21.09
C ALA A 102 9.68 11.46 -20.49
N ILE A 103 8.69 12.22 -20.95
CA ILE A 103 8.32 13.50 -20.34
C ILE A 103 7.34 13.20 -19.20
N ASP A 104 7.62 13.73 -18.01
CA ASP A 104 6.77 13.50 -16.85
C ASP A 104 5.49 14.35 -16.89
N LEU A 105 4.45 13.80 -17.51
CA LEU A 105 3.06 14.27 -17.45
C LEU A 105 2.28 13.58 -16.31
N GLY A 106 3.00 13.10 -15.29
CA GLY A 106 2.49 12.39 -14.11
C GLY A 106 2.73 10.88 -14.12
N GLY A 107 2.97 10.27 -15.29
CA GLY A 107 3.25 8.83 -15.40
C GLY A 107 4.54 8.42 -14.66
N PRO A 108 5.72 8.93 -15.07
CA PRO A 108 6.99 8.67 -14.40
C PRO A 108 6.96 8.95 -12.90
N LYS A 109 6.32 10.04 -12.46
CA LYS A 109 6.15 10.33 -11.03
C LYS A 109 5.35 9.28 -10.27
N ARG A 110 4.21 8.82 -10.82
CA ARG A 110 3.40 7.77 -10.18
C ARG A 110 4.17 6.46 -10.08
N GLU A 111 4.86 6.10 -11.15
CA GLU A 111 5.74 4.94 -11.18
C GLU A 111 6.86 5.04 -10.14
N PHE A 112 7.51 6.20 -10.04
CA PHE A 112 8.51 6.44 -9.01
C PHE A 112 7.97 6.24 -7.59
N PHE A 113 6.81 6.81 -7.26
CA PHE A 113 6.20 6.60 -5.94
C PHE A 113 5.87 5.13 -5.70
N HIS A 114 5.38 4.41 -6.70
CA HIS A 114 5.12 2.98 -6.61
C HIS A 114 6.39 2.17 -6.33
N LEU A 115 7.47 2.46 -7.05
CA LEU A 115 8.76 1.78 -6.87
C LEU A 115 9.37 2.09 -5.50
N VAL A 116 9.39 3.36 -5.06
CA VAL A 116 9.86 3.73 -3.73
C VAL A 116 9.02 3.09 -2.63
N SER A 117 7.69 3.04 -2.79
CA SER A 117 6.78 2.38 -1.87
C SER A 117 7.08 0.88 -1.76
N THR A 118 7.30 0.20 -2.89
CA THR A 118 7.68 -1.21 -2.95
C THR A 118 9.02 -1.46 -2.26
N GLU A 119 10.04 -0.66 -2.57
CA GLU A 119 11.38 -0.76 -2.00
C GLU A 119 11.41 -0.45 -0.50
N ALA A 120 10.54 0.44 -0.02
CA ALA A 120 10.37 0.75 1.40
C ALA A 120 9.96 -0.47 2.23
N THR A 121 9.35 -1.50 1.61
CA THR A 121 8.99 -2.74 2.31
C THR A 121 10.19 -3.52 2.84
N LYS A 122 11.41 -3.25 2.37
CA LYS A 122 12.67 -3.80 2.92
C LYS A 122 12.91 -3.43 4.38
N TYR A 123 12.27 -2.37 4.89
CA TYR A 123 12.36 -1.94 6.28
C TYR A 123 11.17 -2.42 7.13
N LEU A 124 10.37 -3.33 6.57
CA LEU A 124 9.12 -3.80 7.16
C LEU A 124 9.05 -5.34 7.11
N ILE A 125 8.18 -5.91 7.93
CA ILE A 125 7.91 -7.35 8.02
C ILE A 125 6.41 -7.63 8.08
N GLY A 126 6.01 -8.84 7.68
CA GLY A 126 4.61 -9.29 7.69
C GLY A 126 3.98 -9.28 6.30
N ASP A 127 3.06 -10.22 6.10
CA ASP A 127 2.39 -10.48 4.82
C ASP A 127 0.95 -9.94 4.81
N PHE A 128 0.26 -10.02 5.96
CA PHE A 128 -1.12 -9.57 6.12
C PHE A 128 -1.22 -8.22 6.84
N GLY A 129 -0.46 -7.25 6.34
CA GLY A 129 -0.25 -5.96 6.98
C GLY A 129 1.16 -5.89 7.55
N LYS A 130 1.88 -4.84 7.17
CA LYS A 130 3.30 -4.69 7.47
C LYS A 130 3.54 -3.91 8.76
N PHE A 131 4.51 -4.36 9.53
CA PHE A 131 5.07 -3.72 10.72
C PHE A 131 6.49 -3.27 10.43
N PHE A 132 6.96 -2.24 11.13
CA PHE A 132 8.36 -1.85 11.08
C PHE A 132 9.24 -2.96 11.68
N THR A 133 10.46 -3.09 11.18
CA THR A 133 11.49 -3.94 11.78
C THR A 133 12.65 -3.08 12.29
N THR A 134 13.38 -3.59 13.27
CA THR A 134 14.53 -2.89 13.85
C THR A 134 15.61 -2.69 12.82
N ASN A 135 15.99 -1.44 12.57
CA ASN A 135 17.09 -1.12 11.66
C ASN A 135 17.81 0.16 12.12
N ALA A 136 18.75 -0.02 13.05
CA ALA A 136 19.52 1.08 13.62
C ALA A 136 20.30 1.88 12.56
N LEU A 137 20.80 1.24 11.50
CA LEU A 137 21.49 1.93 10.41
C LEU A 137 20.54 2.82 9.60
N ALA A 138 19.32 2.35 9.34
CA ALA A 138 18.29 3.15 8.65
C ALA A 138 17.89 4.37 9.50
N VAL A 139 17.70 4.17 10.81
CA VAL A 139 17.42 5.26 11.77
C VAL A 139 18.58 6.26 11.79
N GLN A 140 19.81 5.79 11.93
CA GLN A 140 21.00 6.65 11.96
C GLN A 140 21.15 7.48 10.69
N ASN A 141 20.89 6.88 9.53
CA ASN A 141 21.00 7.54 8.23
C ASN A 141 19.74 8.32 7.81
N ARG A 142 18.74 8.43 8.71
CA ARG A 142 17.45 9.08 8.48
C ARG A 142 16.69 8.56 7.27
N VAL A 143 16.82 7.26 6.98
CA VAL A 143 16.15 6.61 5.85
C VAL A 143 14.64 6.61 6.05
N LEU A 144 14.17 6.27 7.26
CA LEU A 144 12.73 6.21 7.53
C LEU A 144 12.08 7.59 7.51
N PHE A 145 12.84 8.63 7.85
CA PHE A 145 12.42 10.02 7.69
C PHE A 145 12.19 10.35 6.21
N ALA A 146 13.15 10.03 5.35
CA ALA A 146 13.01 10.23 3.91
C ALA A 146 11.82 9.41 3.34
N LEU A 147 11.64 8.17 3.76
CA LEU A 147 10.48 7.36 3.37
C LEU A 147 9.15 7.97 3.82
N GLY A 148 9.10 8.56 5.03
CA GLY A 148 7.94 9.31 5.50
C GLY A 148 7.63 10.53 4.62
N GLN A 149 8.67 11.25 4.19
CA GLN A 149 8.53 12.36 3.23
C GLN A 149 7.98 11.86 1.89
N TYR A 150 8.56 10.80 1.31
CA TYR A 150 8.10 10.26 0.03
C TYR A 150 6.68 9.67 0.10
N CYS A 151 6.31 9.05 1.22
CA CYS A 151 4.94 8.61 1.46
C CYS A 151 3.97 9.80 1.44
N GLY A 152 4.31 10.88 2.16
CA GLY A 152 3.49 12.10 2.18
C GLY A 152 3.42 12.81 0.82
N MET A 153 4.53 12.85 0.08
CA MET A 153 4.56 13.36 -1.29
C MET A 153 3.69 12.49 -2.22
N SER A 154 3.73 11.16 -2.07
CA SER A 154 2.87 10.27 -2.83
C SER A 154 1.40 10.57 -2.59
N VAL A 155 0.97 10.75 -1.34
CA VAL A 155 -0.42 11.11 -1.00
C VAL A 155 -0.81 12.47 -1.60
N THR A 156 0.11 13.42 -1.59
CA THR A 156 -0.16 14.81 -2.02
C THR A 156 -0.16 14.96 -3.55
N GLN A 157 0.65 14.18 -4.26
CA GLN A 157 1.02 14.45 -5.66
C GLN A 157 0.58 13.35 -6.63
N GLY A 158 -0.45 12.59 -6.26
CA GLY A 158 -1.10 11.68 -7.19
C GLY A 158 -0.53 10.27 -7.25
N GLY A 159 0.21 9.83 -6.22
CA GLY A 159 0.54 8.41 -6.02
C GLY A 159 -0.36 7.75 -4.98
N ASN A 160 -0.23 6.43 -4.78
CA ASN A 160 -1.16 5.64 -3.97
C ASN A 160 -0.85 5.60 -2.46
N GLY A 161 0.05 6.49 -1.99
CA GLY A 161 0.61 6.37 -0.65
C GLY A 161 1.36 5.04 -0.50
N PHE A 162 1.48 4.56 0.74
CA PHE A 162 2.15 3.31 1.09
C PHE A 162 1.11 2.33 1.69
N PRO A 163 0.23 1.71 0.88
CA PRO A 163 -1.00 1.04 1.33
C PRO A 163 -0.75 -0.41 1.76
N TYR A 164 0.17 -0.63 2.69
CA TYR A 164 0.53 -1.98 3.14
C TYR A 164 0.69 -2.12 4.65
N PHE A 165 0.59 -1.05 5.43
CA PHE A 165 0.77 -1.13 6.88
C PHE A 165 -0.38 -1.91 7.54
N HIS A 166 -0.08 -2.54 8.67
CA HIS A 166 -1.12 -3.07 9.54
C HIS A 166 -1.95 -1.92 10.15
N HIS A 167 -3.25 -2.15 10.40
CA HIS A 167 -4.16 -1.08 10.86
C HIS A 167 -3.70 -0.42 12.18
N LEU A 168 -3.09 -1.18 13.08
CA LEU A 168 -2.55 -0.65 14.34
C LEU A 168 -1.29 0.21 14.16
N VAL A 169 -0.50 -0.02 13.10
CA VAL A 169 0.61 0.88 12.75
C VAL A 169 0.03 2.24 12.32
N TYR A 170 -1.06 2.23 11.57
CA TYR A 170 -1.78 3.45 11.22
C TYR A 170 -2.44 4.11 12.44
N GLU A 171 -2.99 3.35 13.39
CA GLU A 171 -3.49 3.89 14.66
C GLU A 171 -2.37 4.61 15.45
N TYR A 172 -1.15 4.09 15.42
CA TYR A 172 0.00 4.79 15.98
C TYR A 172 0.31 6.10 15.24
N PHE A 173 0.16 6.18 13.92
CA PHE A 173 0.32 7.43 13.18
C PHE A 173 -0.70 8.49 13.62
N VAL A 174 -1.94 8.05 13.86
CA VAL A 174 -3.06 8.89 14.30
C VAL A 174 -2.86 9.38 15.74
N THR A 175 -2.52 8.49 16.66
CA THR A 175 -2.50 8.80 18.11
C THR A 175 -1.13 9.24 18.61
N GLY A 176 -0.04 8.82 17.96
CA GLY A 176 1.32 8.94 18.46
C GLY A 176 1.61 8.06 19.69
N ALA A 177 0.73 7.12 20.03
CA ALA A 177 0.82 6.30 21.22
C ALA A 177 0.60 4.82 20.90
N VAL A 178 1.34 3.94 21.59
CA VAL A 178 1.11 2.49 21.52
C VAL A 178 0.00 2.16 22.51
N SER A 179 -1.09 1.54 22.05
CA SER A 179 -2.15 1.04 22.94
C SER A 179 -1.59 -0.09 23.82
N CYS A 180 -1.95 -0.09 25.10
CA CYS A 180 -1.52 -1.14 26.04
C CYS A 180 -2.24 -2.49 25.80
N THR A 181 -3.36 -2.48 25.08
CA THR A 181 -4.12 -3.68 24.72
C THR A 181 -4.04 -3.84 23.21
N ILE A 182 -3.16 -4.71 22.76
CA ILE A 182 -2.95 -4.99 21.36
C ILE A 182 -3.55 -6.35 21.05
N ASP A 183 -4.71 -6.33 20.41
CA ASP A 183 -5.30 -7.51 19.81
C ASP A 183 -4.88 -7.55 18.33
N ILE A 184 -4.05 -8.54 17.99
CA ILE A 184 -3.58 -8.76 16.62
C ILE A 184 -3.93 -10.19 16.24
N ASP A 185 -4.62 -10.30 15.11
CA ASP A 185 -4.84 -11.57 14.43
C ASP A 185 -3.50 -12.29 14.23
N ARG A 186 -3.44 -13.56 14.64
CA ARG A 186 -2.22 -14.38 14.59
C ARG A 186 -1.67 -14.49 13.18
N ASP A 187 -2.51 -14.39 12.17
CA ASP A 187 -2.07 -14.43 10.77
C ASP A 187 -1.33 -13.13 10.37
N CYS A 188 -1.60 -12.01 11.02
CA CYS A 188 -0.88 -10.76 10.80
C CYS A 188 0.52 -10.73 11.43
N ILE A 189 0.80 -11.61 12.40
CA ILE A 189 2.11 -11.68 13.05
C ILE A 189 3.13 -12.30 12.07
N PRO A 190 4.26 -11.63 11.78
CA PRO A 190 5.29 -12.17 10.91
C PRO A 190 5.79 -13.55 11.38
N TYR A 191 6.04 -14.47 10.45
CA TYR A 191 6.64 -15.76 10.76
C TYR A 191 7.98 -15.59 11.49
N GLY A 192 8.21 -16.43 12.51
CA GLY A 192 9.41 -16.39 13.32
C GLY A 192 9.14 -16.79 14.78
N ILE A 193 10.10 -16.50 15.65
CA ILE A 193 10.05 -16.87 17.07
C ILE A 193 8.83 -16.28 17.80
N LEU A 194 8.41 -15.05 17.46
CA LEU A 194 7.21 -14.43 18.05
C LEU A 194 5.95 -15.26 17.73
N LYS A 195 5.72 -15.59 16.46
CA LYS A 195 4.58 -16.39 16.05
C LYS A 195 4.63 -17.79 16.68
N TYR A 196 5.81 -18.42 16.70
CA TYR A 196 6.00 -19.70 17.38
C TYR A 196 5.59 -19.65 18.86
N ILE A 197 6.04 -18.64 19.62
CA ILE A 197 5.69 -18.50 21.04
C ILE A 197 4.18 -18.31 21.18
N LEU A 198 3.57 -17.42 20.39
CA LEU A 198 2.15 -17.11 20.48
C LEU A 198 1.29 -18.34 20.16
N ASP A 199 1.58 -19.06 19.08
CA ASP A 199 0.85 -20.26 18.66
C ASP A 199 0.97 -21.37 19.73
N LYS A 200 2.16 -21.55 20.32
CA LYS A 200 2.36 -22.54 21.38
C LYS A 200 1.63 -22.16 22.66
N LEU A 201 1.69 -20.88 23.05
CA LEU A 201 0.95 -20.37 24.19
C LEU A 201 -0.55 -20.54 23.98
N ASP A 202 -1.09 -20.26 22.79
CA ASP A 202 -2.52 -20.44 22.48
C ASP A 202 -2.98 -21.87 22.75
N THR A 203 -2.17 -22.87 22.38
CA THR A 203 -2.45 -24.30 22.63
C THR A 203 -2.12 -24.83 24.03
N ALA A 204 -1.40 -24.05 24.85
CA ALA A 204 -1.00 -24.48 26.19
C ALA A 204 -2.20 -24.53 27.15
N ASP A 205 -2.39 -25.68 27.82
CA ASP A 205 -3.47 -25.92 28.78
C ASP A 205 -2.98 -26.27 30.19
N SER A 206 -1.67 -26.44 30.36
CA SER A 206 -1.04 -26.72 31.64
C SER A 206 0.13 -25.78 31.96
N LYS A 207 0.58 -25.83 33.22
CA LYS A 207 1.80 -25.16 33.66
C LYS A 207 3.02 -25.66 32.89
N ASP A 208 3.11 -26.97 32.68
CA ASP A 208 4.25 -27.61 32.04
C ASP A 208 4.35 -27.21 30.55
N ASP A 209 3.22 -27.02 29.86
CA ASP A 209 3.21 -26.55 28.46
C ASP A 209 3.77 -25.14 28.33
N ILE A 210 3.34 -24.21 29.20
CA ILE A 210 3.88 -22.84 29.21
C ILE A 210 5.38 -22.87 29.44
N GLN A 211 5.85 -23.68 30.38
CA GLN A 211 7.27 -23.80 30.67
C GLN A 211 8.04 -24.41 29.49
N ALA A 212 7.46 -25.38 28.80
CA ALA A 212 8.05 -25.99 27.61
C ALA A 212 8.25 -25.00 26.46
N VAL A 213 7.35 -24.01 26.28
CA VAL A 213 7.52 -22.94 25.28
C VAL A 213 8.85 -22.20 25.49
N PHE A 214 9.20 -21.96 26.75
CA PHE A 214 10.40 -21.22 27.15
C PHE A 214 11.60 -22.12 27.48
N GLN A 215 11.56 -23.42 27.17
CA GLN A 215 12.78 -24.25 27.17
C GLN A 215 13.67 -23.98 25.95
N VAL A 216 13.13 -23.31 24.92
CA VAL A 216 13.91 -22.79 23.80
C VAL A 216 14.60 -21.51 24.25
N ASP A 217 15.94 -21.49 24.20
CA ASP A 217 16.75 -20.34 24.63
C ASP A 217 16.29 -19.03 23.95
N GLU A 218 16.06 -19.07 22.64
CA GLU A 218 15.60 -17.92 21.86
C GLU A 218 14.23 -17.40 22.33
N ALA A 219 13.32 -18.29 22.75
CA ALA A 219 12.01 -17.88 23.28
C ALA A 219 12.12 -17.19 24.64
N THR A 220 13.02 -17.68 25.49
CA THR A 220 13.32 -17.08 26.80
C THR A 220 13.97 -15.71 26.62
N GLU A 221 14.94 -15.58 25.72
CA GLU A 221 15.55 -14.29 25.37
C GLU A 221 14.51 -13.30 24.84
N PHE A 222 13.60 -13.76 23.98
CA PHE A 222 12.50 -12.94 23.46
C PHE A 222 11.58 -12.40 24.54
N LEU A 223 11.25 -13.23 25.54
CA LEU A 223 10.43 -12.82 26.68
C LEU A 223 11.19 -11.82 27.57
N TYR A 224 12.44 -12.12 27.92
CA TYR A 224 13.22 -11.25 28.80
C TYR A 224 13.60 -9.90 28.15
N ALA A 225 13.73 -9.85 26.82
CA ALA A 225 13.88 -8.59 26.09
C ALA A 225 12.73 -7.59 26.34
N THR A 226 11.54 -8.09 26.73
CA THR A 226 10.39 -7.24 27.09
C THR A 226 10.48 -6.62 28.49
N GLY A 227 11.49 -7.02 29.28
CA GLY A 227 11.61 -6.65 30.69
C GLY A 227 10.82 -7.55 31.65
N TYR A 228 10.27 -8.66 31.16
CA TYR A 228 9.57 -9.64 31.99
C TYR A 228 10.54 -10.29 32.99
N THR A 229 10.27 -10.20 34.30
CA THR A 229 11.23 -10.60 35.35
C THR A 229 10.90 -11.92 36.04
N LYS A 230 9.68 -12.45 35.86
CA LYS A 230 9.25 -13.68 36.54
C LYS A 230 10.00 -14.87 35.93
N PRO A 231 10.70 -15.72 36.73
CA PRO A 231 11.43 -16.86 36.21
C PRO A 231 10.52 -17.84 35.47
N VAL A 232 11.02 -18.44 34.38
CA VAL A 232 10.29 -19.43 33.57
C VAL A 232 9.67 -20.56 34.42
N LEU A 233 10.41 -21.06 35.41
CA LEU A 233 9.98 -22.12 36.34
C LEU A 233 8.74 -21.75 37.19
N ASN A 234 8.42 -20.46 37.28
CA ASN A 234 7.30 -19.94 38.05
C ASN A 234 6.14 -19.49 37.15
N LEU A 235 6.26 -19.58 35.83
CA LEU A 235 5.16 -19.27 34.91
C LEU A 235 4.06 -20.32 35.05
N GLY A 236 2.82 -19.86 34.96
CA GLY A 236 1.60 -20.66 34.96
C GLY A 236 0.54 -20.04 34.07
N LEU A 237 -0.64 -20.68 34.01
CA LEU A 237 -1.75 -20.26 33.13
C LEU A 237 -2.22 -18.83 33.41
N ASP A 238 -2.13 -18.38 34.66
CA ASP A 238 -2.44 -17.00 35.09
C ASP A 238 -1.57 -15.94 34.41
N ASN A 239 -0.44 -16.33 33.81
CA ASN A 239 0.49 -15.42 33.15
C ASN A 239 0.32 -15.38 31.62
N LYS A 240 -0.42 -16.33 31.03
CA LYS A 240 -0.53 -16.52 29.58
C LYS A 240 -0.91 -15.24 28.84
N ASP A 241 -2.03 -14.64 29.21
CA ASP A 241 -2.55 -13.42 28.54
C ASP A 241 -1.58 -12.25 28.68
N ASN A 242 -0.97 -12.09 29.86
CA ASN A 242 0.01 -11.04 30.11
C ASN A 242 1.27 -11.21 29.27
N ILE A 243 1.78 -12.44 29.17
CA ILE A 243 2.94 -12.80 28.34
C ILE A 243 2.65 -12.52 26.86
N GLN A 244 1.49 -12.96 26.35
CA GLN A 244 1.12 -12.73 24.95
C GLN A 244 1.00 -11.23 24.67
N SER A 245 0.30 -10.49 25.54
CA SER A 245 0.12 -9.05 25.41
C SER A 245 1.46 -8.29 25.39
N ILE A 246 2.36 -8.57 26.33
CA ILE A 246 3.65 -7.87 26.40
C ILE A 246 4.58 -8.22 25.24
N LEU A 247 4.58 -9.49 24.79
CA LEU A 247 5.37 -9.91 23.63
C LEU A 247 4.93 -9.18 22.37
N VAL A 248 3.63 -9.11 22.11
CA VAL A 248 3.08 -8.40 20.95
C VAL A 248 3.36 -6.90 21.06
N ALA A 249 3.06 -6.27 22.20
CA ALA A 249 3.31 -4.84 22.42
C ALA A 249 4.78 -4.47 22.22
N TYR A 250 5.70 -5.26 22.79
CA TYR A 250 7.12 -4.98 22.68
C TYR A 250 7.65 -5.22 21.26
N HIS A 251 7.42 -6.42 20.70
CA HIS A 251 8.07 -6.84 19.47
C HIS A 251 7.48 -6.25 18.20
N CYS A 252 6.21 -5.84 18.21
CA CYS A 252 5.57 -5.20 17.06
C CYS A 252 5.61 -3.66 17.12
N PHE A 253 5.76 -3.06 18.31
CA PHE A 253 5.66 -1.60 18.47
C PHE A 253 6.78 -0.98 19.29
N LEU A 254 6.96 -1.37 20.56
CA LEU A 254 7.88 -0.64 21.44
C LEU A 254 9.34 -0.73 20.96
N LYS A 255 9.78 -1.90 20.47
CA LYS A 255 11.17 -2.08 19.99
C LYS A 255 11.47 -1.29 18.72
N VAL A 256 10.45 -0.94 17.93
CA VAL A 256 10.56 -0.23 16.65
C VAL A 256 10.02 1.20 16.73
N LYS A 257 9.89 1.74 17.95
CA LYS A 257 9.31 3.06 18.16
C LYS A 257 10.13 4.15 17.47
N SER A 258 11.47 4.05 17.51
CA SER A 258 12.36 5.00 16.81
C SER A 258 12.11 5.03 15.31
N GLU A 259 11.86 3.87 14.71
CA GLU A 259 11.59 3.70 13.30
C GLU A 259 10.26 4.35 12.92
N MET A 260 9.21 4.05 13.70
CA MET A 260 7.88 4.64 13.50
C MET A 260 7.89 6.16 13.69
N ASP A 261 8.52 6.65 14.76
CA ASP A 261 8.61 8.08 15.06
C ASP A 261 9.32 8.85 13.95
N GLN A 262 10.42 8.29 13.44
CA GLN A 262 11.19 8.92 12.37
C GLN A 262 10.39 8.96 11.05
N PHE A 263 9.62 7.91 10.74
CA PHE A 263 8.70 7.92 9.59
C PHE A 263 7.60 8.98 9.75
N ILE A 264 6.98 9.07 10.93
CA ILE A 264 5.97 10.10 11.25
C ILE A 264 6.57 11.51 11.14
N GLU A 265 7.82 11.70 11.60
CA GLU A 265 8.53 12.97 11.48
C GLU A 265 8.63 13.39 10.01
N GLY A 266 8.97 12.47 9.11
CA GLY A 266 9.01 12.70 7.67
C GLY A 266 7.64 13.08 7.08
N LEU A 267 6.60 12.33 7.48
CA LEU A 267 5.22 12.57 7.06
C LEU A 267 4.67 13.91 7.56
N CYS A 268 5.12 14.36 8.74
CA CYS A 268 4.76 15.65 9.30
C CYS A 268 5.22 16.82 8.43
N VAL A 269 6.43 16.73 7.83
CA VAL A 269 6.99 17.80 6.99
C VAL A 269 6.13 18.07 5.76
N THR A 270 5.40 17.06 5.25
CA THR A 270 4.52 17.22 4.06
C THR A 270 3.15 17.81 4.40
N GLY A 271 2.80 17.95 5.68
CA GLY A 271 1.47 18.39 6.14
C GLY A 271 0.40 17.31 6.12
N VAL A 272 0.70 16.10 5.60
CA VAL A 272 -0.27 14.99 5.52
C VAL A 272 -0.66 14.47 6.91
N LEU A 273 0.27 14.47 7.86
CA LEU A 273 0.03 13.95 9.22
C LEU A 273 -1.12 14.67 9.92
N ASP A 274 -1.30 15.98 9.70
CA ASP A 274 -2.39 16.74 10.32
C ASP A 274 -3.76 16.20 9.87
N PHE A 275 -3.91 15.92 8.57
CA PHE A 275 -5.13 15.33 8.03
C PHE A 275 -5.32 13.87 8.44
N VAL A 276 -4.23 13.10 8.58
CA VAL A 276 -4.28 11.72 9.12
C VAL A 276 -4.89 11.73 10.53
N ARG A 277 -4.54 12.73 11.35
CA ARG A 277 -5.04 12.85 12.72
C ARG A 277 -6.45 13.42 12.80
N GLU A 278 -6.78 14.37 11.93
CA GLU A 278 -8.10 15.02 11.91
C GLU A 278 -9.19 14.18 11.22
N SER A 279 -8.83 13.38 10.22
CA SER A 279 -9.76 12.55 9.45
C SER A 279 -9.15 11.17 9.14
N PRO A 280 -8.89 10.33 10.16
CA PRO A 280 -8.21 9.05 9.99
C PRO A 280 -8.87 8.10 8.99
N SER A 281 -10.20 8.00 9.00
CA SER A 281 -10.94 7.09 8.13
C SER A 281 -10.76 7.41 6.64
N VAL A 282 -10.67 8.70 6.30
CA VAL A 282 -10.59 9.18 4.92
C VAL A 282 -9.26 8.79 4.28
N LEU A 283 -8.16 8.88 5.03
CA LEU A 283 -6.82 8.60 4.54
C LEU A 283 -6.36 7.16 4.78
N LYS A 284 -7.10 6.36 5.57
CA LYS A 284 -6.71 5.00 5.98
C LYS A 284 -6.25 4.12 4.82
N HIS A 285 -6.97 4.15 3.69
CA HIS A 285 -6.67 3.33 2.51
C HIS A 285 -5.35 3.68 1.79
N MET A 286 -4.79 4.87 2.04
CA MET A 286 -3.49 5.29 1.49
C MET A 286 -2.30 4.74 2.29
N PHE A 287 -2.55 4.13 3.46
CA PHE A 287 -1.52 3.63 4.37
C PHE A 287 -1.73 2.17 4.76
N VAL A 288 -2.97 1.75 4.96
CA VAL A 288 -3.30 0.42 5.47
C VAL A 288 -3.51 -0.56 4.33
N LEU A 289 -3.02 -1.79 4.50
CA LEU A 289 -3.39 -2.89 3.60
C LEU A 289 -4.89 -3.15 3.69
N ILE A 290 -5.63 -2.88 2.62
CA ILE A 290 -7.04 -3.25 2.54
C ILE A 290 -7.15 -4.62 1.88
N LYS A 291 -7.58 -5.61 2.67
CA LYS A 291 -7.98 -6.92 2.15
C LYS A 291 -9.38 -6.81 1.56
N LYS A 292 -9.51 -6.22 0.37
CA LYS A 292 -10.77 -6.27 -0.38
C LYS A 292 -10.68 -7.36 -1.42
N LYS A 293 -11.61 -8.32 -1.39
CA LYS A 293 -11.78 -9.27 -2.49
C LYS A 293 -12.30 -8.48 -3.68
N LEU A 294 -11.48 -8.38 -4.73
CA LEU A 294 -11.87 -7.73 -5.98
C LEU A 294 -12.90 -8.63 -6.68
N THR A 295 -14.07 -8.07 -7.00
CA THR A 295 -15.10 -8.79 -7.76
C THR A 295 -14.90 -8.61 -9.26
N ALA A 296 -15.42 -9.55 -10.06
CA ALA A 296 -15.43 -9.44 -11.51
C ALA A 296 -16.19 -8.20 -11.96
N GLU A 297 -17.29 -7.86 -11.28
CA GLU A 297 -18.07 -6.65 -11.56
C GLU A 297 -17.26 -5.37 -11.35
N GLU A 298 -16.54 -5.27 -10.23
CA GLU A 298 -15.65 -4.14 -9.95
C GLU A 298 -14.55 -4.03 -11.01
N LEU A 299 -13.91 -5.15 -11.35
CA LEU A 299 -12.86 -5.17 -12.37
C LEU A 299 -13.39 -4.82 -13.75
N LYS A 300 -14.59 -5.27 -14.14
CA LYS A 300 -15.24 -4.88 -15.40
C LYS A 300 -15.54 -3.39 -15.45
N SER A 301 -15.95 -2.80 -14.32
CA SER A 301 -16.27 -1.37 -14.25
C SER A 301 -15.07 -0.45 -14.50
N LEU A 302 -13.84 -0.96 -14.32
CA LEU A 302 -12.60 -0.24 -14.62
C LEU A 302 -12.35 -0.04 -16.12
N PHE A 303 -12.96 -0.85 -16.97
CA PHE A 303 -12.69 -0.83 -18.41
C PHE A 303 -13.82 -0.14 -19.15
N LYS A 304 -13.44 0.81 -20.01
CA LYS A 304 -14.33 1.34 -21.04
C LYS A 304 -14.01 0.64 -22.36
N PHE A 305 -14.93 -0.20 -22.83
CA PHE A 305 -14.79 -0.86 -24.12
C PHE A 305 -15.18 0.08 -25.25
N GLU A 306 -14.24 0.35 -26.14
CA GLU A 306 -14.45 1.12 -27.38
C GLU A 306 -13.98 0.28 -28.57
N CYS A 307 -14.84 0.09 -29.58
CA CYS A 307 -14.44 -0.57 -30.83
C CYS A 307 -13.55 0.40 -31.62
N GLY A 308 -12.36 -0.05 -32.02
CA GLY A 308 -11.31 0.85 -32.51
C GLY A 308 -10.73 0.51 -33.87
N LEU A 309 -11.16 -0.59 -34.50
CA LEU A 309 -10.64 -0.98 -35.80
C LEU A 309 -11.50 -0.33 -36.91
N GLU A 310 -10.86 0.43 -37.80
CA GLU A 310 -11.48 1.15 -38.95
C GLU A 310 -12.17 0.22 -39.98
N VAL A 311 -12.24 -1.08 -39.70
CA VAL A 311 -12.82 -2.09 -40.58
C VAL A 311 -14.07 -2.65 -39.91
N ASP A 312 -15.25 -2.29 -40.43
CA ASP A 312 -16.57 -2.73 -39.94
C ASP A 312 -16.71 -4.26 -39.80
N SER A 313 -15.86 -5.05 -40.48
CA SER A 313 -15.87 -6.51 -40.42
C SER A 313 -15.23 -7.11 -39.15
N LEU A 314 -14.50 -6.32 -38.36
CA LEU A 314 -13.82 -6.77 -37.14
C LEU A 314 -14.59 -6.42 -35.85
N GLU A 315 -15.57 -5.52 -35.92
CA GLU A 315 -16.44 -5.14 -34.80
C GLU A 315 -17.13 -6.35 -34.13
N PRO A 316 -17.63 -7.38 -34.86
CA PRO A 316 -18.20 -8.57 -34.24
C PRO A 316 -17.18 -9.39 -33.44
N ILE A 317 -15.92 -9.40 -33.88
CA ILE A 317 -14.82 -10.12 -33.23
C ILE A 317 -14.38 -9.36 -31.97
N GLU A 318 -14.27 -8.04 -32.03
CA GLU A 318 -13.97 -7.19 -30.86
C GLU A 318 -15.03 -7.34 -29.76
N LYS A 319 -16.32 -7.28 -30.12
CA LYS A 319 -17.42 -7.51 -29.17
C LYS A 319 -17.40 -8.91 -28.58
N GLN A 320 -17.07 -9.92 -29.39
CA GLN A 320 -16.98 -11.30 -28.93
C GLN A 320 -15.79 -11.50 -27.97
N SER A 321 -14.65 -10.88 -28.23
CA SER A 321 -13.49 -10.92 -27.35
C SER A 321 -13.70 -10.18 -26.04
N TRP A 322 -14.37 -9.04 -26.07
CA TRP A 322 -14.81 -8.36 -24.85
C TRP A 322 -15.75 -9.23 -24.01
N ARG A 323 -16.68 -9.95 -24.66
CA ARG A 323 -17.54 -10.93 -23.99
C ARG A 323 -16.75 -12.08 -23.38
N PHE A 324 -15.76 -12.62 -24.10
CA PHE A 324 -14.88 -13.66 -23.56
C PHE A 324 -14.10 -13.17 -22.34
N PHE A 325 -13.59 -11.93 -22.38
CA PHE A 325 -12.93 -11.32 -21.24
C PHE A 325 -13.87 -11.18 -20.03
N CYS A 326 -15.07 -10.65 -20.23
CA CYS A 326 -16.07 -10.55 -19.17
C CYS A 326 -16.44 -11.90 -18.56
N ASN A 327 -16.64 -12.93 -19.40
CA ASN A 327 -16.94 -14.29 -18.96
C ASN A 327 -15.75 -14.90 -18.20
N PHE A 328 -14.52 -14.67 -18.67
CA PHE A 328 -13.31 -15.10 -17.97
C PHE A 328 -13.24 -14.50 -16.56
N LEU A 329 -13.51 -13.20 -16.42
CA LEU A 329 -13.56 -12.55 -15.10
C LEU A 329 -14.64 -13.16 -14.20
N ASP A 330 -15.84 -13.44 -14.73
CA ASP A 330 -16.92 -14.10 -13.98
C ASP A 330 -16.54 -15.53 -13.55
N MET A 331 -15.85 -16.26 -14.44
CA MET A 331 -15.35 -17.62 -14.15
C MET A 331 -14.28 -17.61 -13.05
N CYS A 332 -13.42 -16.61 -13.02
CA CYS A 332 -12.42 -16.46 -11.96
C CYS A 332 -13.05 -16.14 -10.60
N GLU A 333 -14.19 -15.44 -10.58
CA GLU A 333 -14.91 -15.14 -9.33
C GLU A 333 -15.80 -16.29 -8.84
N GLY A 334 -16.40 -17.06 -9.75
CA GLY A 334 -17.31 -18.16 -9.43
C GLY A 334 -16.60 -19.51 -9.23
N SER A 335 -16.91 -20.23 -8.13
CA SER A 335 -16.48 -21.63 -7.94
C SER A 335 -17.35 -22.62 -8.74
N TYR A 336 -17.44 -22.48 -10.08
CA TYR A 336 -18.27 -23.37 -10.90
C TYR A 336 -17.54 -24.06 -12.04
N SER A 337 -17.71 -25.39 -12.04
CA SER A 337 -17.49 -26.32 -13.13
C SER A 337 -18.39 -26.03 -14.33
N TYR A 338 -17.79 -25.94 -15.51
CA TYR A 338 -18.39 -26.05 -16.86
C TYR A 338 -19.56 -25.12 -17.22
N CYS A 339 -19.29 -24.24 -18.20
CA CYS A 339 -20.26 -23.94 -19.24
C CYS A 339 -19.54 -24.00 -20.60
N ALA A 340 -19.73 -25.11 -21.31
CA ALA A 340 -19.20 -25.33 -22.65
C ALA A 340 -20.05 -24.57 -23.68
N PHE A 341 -19.44 -23.63 -24.41
CA PHE A 341 -19.79 -23.35 -25.81
C PHE A 341 -18.50 -23.01 -26.58
N TYR A 342 -18.20 -23.89 -27.56
CA TYR A 342 -17.05 -23.92 -28.48
C TYR A 342 -16.73 -22.52 -29.08
N SER A 343 -15.47 -22.07 -29.17
CA SER A 343 -14.34 -22.74 -29.84
C SER A 343 -12.96 -22.42 -29.22
N GLU A 344 -12.25 -23.49 -28.85
CA GLU A 344 -10.79 -23.62 -28.67
C GLU A 344 -10.04 -22.54 -27.87
N PHE A 345 -10.16 -22.59 -26.54
CA PHE A 345 -9.03 -22.40 -25.63
C PHE A 345 -9.31 -23.24 -24.37
N THR A 346 -8.90 -24.50 -24.39
CA THR A 346 -8.98 -25.39 -23.23
C THR A 346 -7.78 -25.12 -22.33
N LEU A 347 -7.95 -24.27 -21.32
CA LEU A 347 -7.13 -24.34 -20.11
C LEU A 347 -7.73 -25.45 -19.25
N LEU A 348 -7.19 -26.67 -19.44
CA LEU A 348 -7.48 -27.81 -18.57
C LEU A 348 -6.72 -27.61 -17.25
N ASP A 349 -7.47 -27.44 -16.16
CA ASP A 349 -7.09 -28.02 -14.89
C ASP A 349 -8.34 -28.61 -14.24
N ASP A 350 -8.43 -29.94 -14.23
CA ASP A 350 -9.58 -30.75 -13.75
C ASP A 350 -9.67 -30.82 -12.21
N CYS A 351 -9.13 -29.82 -11.50
CA CYS A 351 -9.19 -29.75 -10.05
C CYS A 351 -9.97 -28.48 -9.71
N GLY A 352 -11.16 -28.61 -9.10
CA GLY A 352 -12.05 -27.50 -8.71
C GLY A 352 -11.49 -26.57 -7.64
N GLN A 353 -10.29 -26.01 -7.87
CA GLN A 353 -9.67 -24.94 -7.12
C GLN A 353 -9.98 -23.61 -7.81
N CYS A 354 -10.26 -22.57 -7.02
CA CYS A 354 -10.26 -21.20 -7.51
C CYS A 354 -8.92 -20.94 -8.22
N ILE A 355 -8.98 -20.59 -9.50
CA ILE A 355 -7.82 -20.09 -10.22
C ILE A 355 -7.75 -18.60 -9.87
N ASP A 356 -6.76 -18.22 -9.07
CA ASP A 356 -6.46 -16.82 -8.81
C ASP A 356 -6.10 -16.14 -10.13
N CYS A 357 -6.96 -15.22 -10.60
CA CYS A 357 -6.67 -14.43 -11.79
C CYS A 357 -5.62 -13.37 -11.45
N THR A 358 -4.47 -13.42 -12.11
CA THR A 358 -3.44 -12.39 -11.96
C THR A 358 -3.59 -11.29 -13.04
N ILE A 359 -3.02 -10.12 -12.79
CA ILE A 359 -2.91 -9.06 -13.80
C ILE A 359 -2.15 -9.56 -15.03
N SER A 360 -1.20 -10.49 -14.85
CA SER A 360 -0.46 -11.11 -15.95
C SER A 360 -1.40 -11.88 -16.89
N ASP A 361 -2.38 -12.62 -16.36
CA ASP A 361 -3.33 -13.38 -17.18
C ASP A 361 -4.20 -12.45 -18.03
N VAL A 362 -4.63 -11.33 -17.44
CA VAL A 362 -5.37 -10.26 -18.13
C VAL A 362 -4.52 -9.64 -19.25
N LEU A 363 -3.26 -9.31 -18.98
CA LEU A 363 -2.36 -8.72 -19.97
C LEU A 363 -2.01 -9.69 -21.10
N VAL A 364 -1.81 -10.96 -20.78
CA VAL A 364 -1.55 -12.03 -21.76
C VAL A 364 -2.75 -12.21 -22.69
N PHE A 365 -3.99 -12.16 -22.17
CA PHE A 365 -5.20 -12.19 -22.99
C PHE A 365 -5.23 -11.05 -24.01
N PHE A 366 -5.01 -9.80 -23.58
CA PHE A 366 -5.00 -8.65 -24.49
C PHE A 366 -3.82 -8.66 -25.47
N TYR A 367 -2.65 -9.14 -25.05
CA TYR A 367 -1.49 -9.32 -25.92
C TYR A 367 -1.76 -10.36 -27.03
N TRP A 368 -2.30 -11.52 -26.66
CA TRP A 368 -2.70 -12.56 -27.60
C TRP A 368 -3.80 -12.08 -28.55
N TYR A 369 -4.79 -11.36 -28.02
CA TYR A 369 -5.84 -10.78 -28.83
C TYR A 369 -5.29 -9.83 -29.89
N ARG A 370 -4.37 -8.93 -29.51
CA ARG A 370 -3.74 -7.99 -30.43
C ARG A 370 -2.91 -8.71 -31.50
N GLN A 371 -2.12 -9.72 -31.13
CA GLN A 371 -1.33 -10.55 -32.04
C GLN A 371 -2.22 -11.27 -33.07
N CYS A 372 -3.30 -11.92 -32.61
CA CYS A 372 -4.28 -12.59 -33.47
C CYS A 372 -4.98 -11.63 -34.42
N ALA A 373 -5.34 -10.42 -33.96
CA ALA A 373 -5.95 -9.39 -34.79
C ALA A 373 -5.00 -8.87 -35.87
N THR A 374 -3.72 -8.60 -35.54
CA THR A 374 -2.71 -8.17 -36.52
C THR A 374 -2.31 -9.26 -37.52
N SER A 375 -2.41 -10.54 -37.15
CA SER A 375 -2.10 -11.67 -38.04
C SER A 375 -3.23 -12.01 -39.03
N ARG A 376 -4.40 -11.37 -38.90
CA ARG A 376 -5.58 -11.53 -39.76
C ARG A 376 -5.85 -10.32 -40.67
N ILE A 377 -4.95 -9.33 -40.66
CA ILE A 377 -4.82 -8.25 -41.65
C ILE A 377 -3.71 -8.66 -42.60
#